data_AF-A0A4Q6DVN6-F1
#
_entry.id   AF-A0A4Q6DVN6-F1
#
_cell.length_a   1.000
_cell.length_b   1.000
_cell.length_c   1.000
_cell.angle_alpha   90.00
_cell.angle_beta   90.00
_cell.angle_gamma   90.00
#
_symmetry.space_group_name_H-M   'P 1'
#
loop_
_entity.id
_entity.type
_entity.pdbx_description
1 polymer ?
#
loop_
_entity_poly.entity_id
_entity_poly.type
_entity_poly.pdbx_seq_one_letter_code
_entity_poly.pdbx_strand_id
1 'polypeptide(L)'
;LLSGAVSSLVKMLVNRPRPGANVVRVIEETRQQSFPSGHTQFYVIFFGFIIVLMYNLKSLPVWLRLSCTILSLLLIFTIPFSRIYLGAHWFTDVLGGFFMGILCLSALAYFYLRKTGDQV
;
A
#
# COMPACT_ATOMS: atom_id res chain seq x y z
N LEU A 1 1.83 -4.90 -11.42
CA LEU A 1 2.36 -6.22 -11.87
C LEU A 1 3.70 -6.54 -11.19
N LEU A 2 4.75 -5.72 -11.36
CA LEU A 2 6.05 -5.94 -10.73
C LEU A 2 6.00 -6.03 -9.19
N SER A 3 5.32 -5.07 -8.54
CA SER A 3 5.14 -5.05 -7.08
C SER A 3 4.41 -6.27 -6.54
N GLY A 4 3.44 -6.79 -7.32
CA GLY A 4 2.72 -8.03 -7.01
C GLY A 4 3.61 -9.27 -7.12
N ALA A 5 4.46 -9.35 -8.14
CA ALA A 5 5.43 -10.43 -8.29
C ALA A 5 6.44 -10.46 -7.13
N VAL A 6 6.97 -9.29 -6.74
CA VAL A 6 7.85 -9.17 -5.56
C VAL A 6 7.12 -9.62 -4.29
N SER A 7 5.87 -9.19 -4.09
CA SER A 7 5.05 -9.60 -2.96
C SER A 7 4.84 -11.12 -2.91
N SER A 8 4.53 -11.74 -4.06
CA SER A 8 4.35 -13.19 -4.16
C SER A 8 5.62 -13.97 -3.85
N LEU A 9 6.79 -13.52 -4.33
CA LEU A 9 8.07 -14.14 -4.01
C LEU A 9 8.35 -14.10 -2.50
N VAL A 10 8.16 -12.93 -1.87
CA VAL A 10 8.35 -12.80 -0.41
C VAL A 10 7.37 -13.68 0.36
N LYS A 11 6.11 -13.77 -0.09
CA LYS A 11 5.11 -14.65 0.51
C LYS A 11 5.53 -16.12 0.49
N MET A 12 6.09 -16.58 -0.63
CA MET A 12 6.60 -17.95 -0.75
C MET A 12 7.80 -18.21 0.15
N LEU A 13 8.72 -17.25 0.28
CA LEU A 13 9.93 -17.39 1.10
C LEU A 13 9.63 -17.36 2.61
N VAL A 14 8.75 -16.45 3.06
CA VAL A 14 8.46 -16.28 4.49
C VAL A 14 7.41 -17.30 4.98
N ASN A 15 6.49 -17.70 4.09
CA ASN A 15 5.44 -18.68 4.34
C ASN A 15 4.71 -18.52 5.68
N ARG A 16 4.40 -17.26 6.05
CA ARG A 16 3.86 -16.95 7.38
C ARG A 16 2.37 -17.32 7.48
N PRO A 17 1.95 -18.00 8.57
CA PRO A 17 0.53 -18.25 8.84
C PRO A 17 -0.22 -16.97 9.24
N ARG A 18 -1.52 -16.93 8.94
CA ARG A 18 -2.42 -15.84 9.36
C ARG A 18 -2.79 -15.96 10.85
N PRO A 19 -3.33 -14.89 11.47
CA PRO A 19 -3.92 -14.99 12.79
C PRO A 19 -5.04 -16.04 12.79
N GLY A 20 -4.95 -17.02 13.69
CA GLY A 20 -5.97 -18.06 13.84
C GLY A 20 -7.13 -17.60 14.71
N ALA A 21 -8.30 -18.22 14.52
CA ALA A 21 -9.52 -17.97 15.30
C ALA A 21 -9.36 -18.21 16.81
N ASN A 22 -8.31 -18.95 17.20
CA ASN A 22 -7.92 -19.20 18.58
C ASN A 22 -7.26 -17.99 19.28
N VAL A 23 -6.78 -17.00 18.53
CA VAL A 23 -6.06 -15.83 19.08
C VAL A 23 -6.84 -14.53 18.87
N VAL A 24 -7.59 -14.42 17.78
CA VAL A 24 -8.38 -13.25 17.42
C VAL A 24 -9.68 -13.65 16.74
N ARG A 25 -10.71 -12.80 16.83
CA ARG A 25 -11.94 -12.97 16.05
C ARG A 25 -11.63 -12.78 14.57
N VAL A 26 -11.62 -13.87 13.81
CA VAL A 26 -11.44 -13.83 12.36
C VAL A 26 -12.79 -13.54 11.71
N ILE A 27 -12.89 -12.42 11.02
CA ILE A 27 -14.09 -12.00 10.29
C ILE A 27 -13.93 -12.30 8.79
N GLU A 28 -12.70 -12.30 8.28
CA GLU A 28 -12.39 -12.58 6.87
C GLU A 28 -11.31 -13.66 6.74
N GLU A 29 -11.70 -14.83 6.22
CA GLU A 29 -10.77 -15.93 5.97
C GLU A 29 -10.12 -15.82 4.58
N THR A 30 -8.80 -15.99 4.53
CA THR A 30 -8.03 -15.97 3.29
C THR A 30 -6.96 -17.04 3.31
N ARG A 31 -6.88 -17.84 2.24
CA ARG A 31 -5.99 -19.02 2.16
C ARG A 31 -4.54 -18.72 1.77
N GLN A 32 -4.22 -17.47 1.43
CA GLN A 32 -2.86 -17.06 1.05
C GLN A 32 -2.01 -16.67 2.26
N GLN A 33 -0.69 -16.81 2.14
CA GLN A 33 0.29 -16.40 3.15
C GLN A 33 0.09 -14.96 3.64
N SER A 34 0.35 -14.75 4.93
CA SER A 34 0.00 -13.53 5.65
C SER A 34 0.99 -12.38 5.40
N PHE A 35 2.28 -12.68 5.29
CA PHE A 35 3.34 -11.68 5.12
C PHE A 35 3.85 -11.58 3.67
N PRO A 36 4.01 -10.37 3.11
CA PRO A 36 3.52 -9.08 3.60
C PRO A 36 2.03 -8.87 3.25
N SER A 37 1.41 -7.87 3.86
CA SER A 37 0.04 -7.47 3.51
C SER A 37 -0.02 -6.85 2.11
N GLY A 38 -0.57 -7.62 1.15
CA GLY A 38 -0.78 -7.16 -0.23
C GLY A 38 -1.79 -6.01 -0.34
N HIS A 39 -2.82 -6.00 0.51
CA HIS A 39 -3.76 -4.87 0.59
C HIS A 39 -3.02 -3.60 1.02
N THR A 40 -2.25 -3.66 2.11
CA THR A 40 -1.48 -2.50 2.58
C THR A 40 -0.53 -2.01 1.49
N GLN A 41 0.20 -2.93 0.85
CA GLN A 41 1.12 -2.58 -0.24
C GLN A 41 0.40 -1.88 -1.41
N PHE A 42 -0.74 -2.39 -1.85
CA PHE A 42 -1.54 -1.79 -2.92
C PHE A 42 -1.97 -0.36 -2.58
N TYR A 43 -2.55 -0.17 -1.39
CA TYR A 43 -3.06 1.13 -0.97
C TYR A 43 -1.94 2.18 -0.85
N VAL A 44 -0.78 1.80 -0.30
CA VAL A 44 0.39 2.68 -0.24
C VAL A 44 0.86 3.10 -1.63
N ILE A 45 0.99 2.15 -2.57
CA ILE A 45 1.47 2.47 -3.92
C ILE A 45 0.45 3.32 -4.68
N PHE A 46 -0.80 2.90 -4.72
CA PHE A 46 -1.82 3.53 -5.56
C PHE A 46 -2.18 4.94 -5.06
N PHE A 47 -2.55 5.07 -3.80
CA PHE A 47 -2.93 6.37 -3.23
C PHE A 47 -1.71 7.25 -3.00
N GLY A 48 -0.54 6.67 -2.68
CA GLY A 48 0.71 7.43 -2.63
C GLY A 48 1.09 8.03 -3.98
N PHE A 49 0.87 7.31 -5.08
CA PHE A 49 1.13 7.85 -6.41
C PHE A 49 0.12 8.94 -6.81
N ILE A 50 -1.13 8.84 -6.39
CA ILE A 50 -2.10 9.94 -6.54
C ILE A 50 -1.60 11.21 -5.84
N ILE A 51 -1.03 11.10 -4.64
CA ILE A 51 -0.43 12.25 -3.93
C ILE A 51 0.70 12.86 -4.75
N VAL A 52 1.59 12.03 -5.32
CA VAL A 52 2.66 12.49 -6.22
C VAL A 52 2.09 13.23 -7.43
N LEU A 53 1.05 12.69 -8.07
CA LEU A 53 0.40 13.35 -9.21
C LEU A 53 -0.21 14.70 -8.80
N MET A 54 -0.98 14.76 -7.72
CA MET A 54 -1.59 16.00 -7.23
C MET A 54 -0.54 17.04 -6.87
N TYR A 55 0.64 16.63 -6.39
CA TYR A 55 1.73 17.57 -6.14
C TYR A 55 2.29 18.19 -7.43
N ASN A 56 2.34 17.44 -8.53
CA ASN A 56 2.94 17.88 -9.80
C ASN A 56 1.96 18.57 -10.76
N LEU A 57 0.66 18.25 -10.74
CA LEU A 57 -0.35 18.87 -11.62
C LEU A 57 -0.75 20.27 -11.14
N LYS A 58 0.11 21.27 -11.36
CA LYS A 58 -0.14 22.66 -10.93
C LYS A 58 -1.30 23.35 -11.66
N SER A 59 -1.73 22.83 -12.81
CA SER A 59 -2.90 23.31 -13.54
C SER A 59 -4.23 23.05 -12.82
N LEU A 60 -4.26 22.12 -11.85
CA LEU A 60 -5.47 21.82 -11.08
C LEU A 60 -5.67 22.80 -9.91
N PRO A 61 -6.94 23.12 -9.58
CA PRO A 61 -7.27 23.94 -8.42
C PRO A 61 -6.67 23.38 -7.12
N VAL A 62 -6.20 24.28 -6.25
CA VAL A 62 -5.59 23.91 -4.96
C VAL A 62 -6.52 23.03 -4.12
N TRP A 63 -7.81 23.39 -4.06
CA TRP A 63 -8.80 22.65 -3.27
C TRP A 63 -8.94 21.19 -3.71
N LEU A 64 -8.92 20.92 -5.02
CA LEU A 64 -9.04 19.56 -5.55
C LEU A 64 -7.80 18.73 -5.20
N ARG A 65 -6.60 19.33 -5.36
CA ARG A 65 -5.33 18.69 -5.01
C ARG A 65 -5.28 18.33 -3.52
N LEU A 66 -5.72 19.24 -2.65
CA LEU A 66 -5.78 19.01 -1.20
C LEU A 66 -6.78 17.93 -0.84
N SER A 67 -8.01 17.99 -1.37
CA SER A 67 -9.05 16.98 -1.11
C SER A 67 -8.61 15.58 -1.51
N CYS A 68 -8.03 15.42 -2.71
CA CYS A 68 -7.50 14.13 -3.17
C CYS A 68 -6.33 13.64 -2.30
N THR A 69 -5.46 14.54 -1.85
CA THR A 69 -4.32 14.21 -0.98
C THR A 69 -4.80 13.72 0.39
N ILE A 70 -5.75 14.45 1.00
CA ILE A 70 -6.32 14.09 2.31
C ILE A 70 -7.04 12.74 2.22
N LEU A 71 -7.89 12.53 1.21
CA LEU A 71 -8.57 11.25 1.02
C LEU A 71 -7.59 10.10 0.82
N SER A 72 -6.52 10.32 0.05
CA SER A 72 -5.47 9.33 -0.18
C SER A 72 -4.76 8.94 1.13
N LEU A 73 -4.38 9.93 1.95
CA LEU A 73 -3.77 9.68 3.26
C LEU A 73 -4.71 8.91 4.18
N LEU A 74 -5.98 9.31 4.25
CA LEU A 74 -6.99 8.60 5.04
C LEU A 74 -7.08 7.12 4.65
N LEU A 75 -7.11 6.81 3.35
CA LEU A 75 -7.21 5.43 2.86
C LEU A 75 -5.91 4.64 3.12
N ILE A 76 -4.75 5.27 3.01
CA ILE A 76 -3.45 4.66 3.33
C ILE A 76 -3.37 4.22 4.79
N PHE A 77 -4.00 4.93 5.73
CA PHE A 77 -3.96 4.54 7.14
C PHE A 77 -5.14 3.68 7.55
N THR A 78 -6.37 4.05 7.21
CA THR A 78 -7.59 3.37 7.70
C THR A 78 -7.72 1.93 7.23
N ILE A 79 -7.32 1.63 5.99
CA ILE A 79 -7.51 0.29 5.41
C ILE A 79 -6.49 -0.71 5.96
N PRO A 80 -5.21 -0.38 6.12
CA PRO A 80 -4.29 -1.27 6.83
C PRO A 80 -4.70 -1.55 8.28
N PHE A 81 -5.26 -0.57 8.98
CA PHE A 81 -5.83 -0.82 10.32
C PHE A 81 -7.04 -1.76 10.27
N SER A 82 -7.93 -1.64 9.28
CA SER A 82 -9.07 -2.54 9.15
C SER A 82 -8.65 -4.00 8.94
N ARG A 83 -7.52 -4.25 8.27
CA ARG A 83 -6.98 -5.62 8.10
C ARG A 83 -6.55 -6.27 9.41
N ILE A 84 -6.08 -5.47 10.37
CA ILE A 84 -5.74 -5.95 11.72
C ILE A 84 -7.02 -6.20 12.49
N TYR A 85 -7.96 -5.26 12.46
CA TYR A 85 -9.25 -5.35 13.15
C TYR A 85 -10.07 -6.58 12.73
N LEU A 86 -10.08 -6.90 11.42
CA LEU A 86 -10.79 -8.07 10.88
C LEU A 86 -10.09 -9.41 11.16
N GLY A 87 -8.92 -9.39 11.83
CA GLY A 87 -8.11 -10.58 12.11
C GLY A 87 -7.43 -11.14 10.86
N ALA A 88 -7.40 -10.41 9.74
CA ALA A 88 -6.84 -10.90 8.49
C ALA A 88 -5.31 -10.91 8.47
N HIS A 89 -4.68 -9.98 9.18
CA HIS A 89 -3.22 -9.79 9.17
C HIS A 89 -2.69 -9.45 10.55
N TRP A 90 -1.47 -9.90 10.84
CA TRP A 90 -0.71 -9.40 11.99
C TRP A 90 -0.28 -7.96 11.74
N PHE A 91 -0.08 -7.18 12.83
CA PHE A 91 0.47 -5.83 12.74
C PHE A 91 1.79 -5.78 11.94
N THR A 92 2.66 -6.77 12.13
CA THR A 92 3.93 -6.88 11.39
C THR A 92 3.75 -7.18 9.89
N ASP A 93 2.66 -7.86 9.47
CA ASP A 93 2.35 -8.02 8.04
C ASP A 93 1.99 -6.69 7.39
N VAL A 94 1.24 -5.87 8.13
CA VAL A 94 0.85 -4.53 7.72
C VAL A 94 2.08 -3.63 7.61
N LEU A 95 2.97 -3.63 8.61
CA LEU A 95 4.23 -2.89 8.54
C LEU A 95 5.10 -3.33 7.36
N GLY A 96 5.25 -4.64 7.15
CA GLY A 96 6.00 -5.18 6.00
C GLY A 96 5.41 -4.76 4.66
N GLY A 97 4.08 -4.82 4.53
CA GLY A 97 3.38 -4.32 3.35
C GLY A 97 3.54 -2.81 3.13
N PHE A 98 3.59 -2.04 4.22
CA PHE A 98 3.77 -0.60 4.19
C PHE A 98 5.16 -0.21 3.67
N PHE A 99 6.22 -0.79 4.24
CA PHE A 99 7.59 -0.53 3.79
C PHE A 99 7.85 -1.00 2.36
N MET A 100 7.35 -2.18 1.99
CA MET A 100 7.44 -2.67 0.61
C MET A 100 6.68 -1.75 -0.36
N GLY A 101 5.52 -1.25 0.08
CA GLY A 101 4.73 -0.28 -0.67
C GLY A 101 5.49 1.03 -0.88
N ILE A 102 6.11 1.59 0.17
CA ILE A 102 6.93 2.81 0.07
C ILE A 102 8.09 2.60 -0.89
N LEU A 103 8.84 1.49 -0.77
CA LEU A 103 9.97 1.22 -1.67
C LEU A 103 9.53 1.20 -3.15
N CYS A 104 8.43 0.50 -3.45
CA CYS A 104 7.87 0.46 -4.80
C CYS A 104 7.38 1.85 -5.26
N LEU A 105 6.71 2.59 -4.39
CA LEU A 105 6.23 3.93 -4.66
C LEU A 105 7.38 4.89 -4.94
N SER A 106 8.44 4.87 -4.15
CA SER A 106 9.64 5.70 -4.33
C SER A 106 10.29 5.43 -5.68
N ALA A 107 10.44 4.15 -6.07
CA ALA A 107 10.95 3.80 -7.39
C ALA A 107 10.03 4.33 -8.51
N LEU A 108 8.71 4.13 -8.39
CA LEU A 108 7.73 4.61 -9.36
C LEU A 108 7.76 6.14 -9.50
N ALA A 109 7.77 6.86 -8.36
CA ALA A 109 7.84 8.30 -8.32
C ALA A 109 9.14 8.83 -8.93
N TYR A 110 10.28 8.19 -8.65
CA TYR A 110 11.57 8.54 -9.25
C TYR A 110 11.52 8.47 -10.79
N PHE A 111 11.03 7.35 -11.36
CA PHE A 111 10.92 7.22 -12.81
C PHE A 111 9.93 8.20 -13.43
N TYR A 112 8.81 8.46 -12.74
CA TYR A 112 7.83 9.45 -13.18
C TYR A 112 8.42 10.87 -13.23
N LEU A 113 9.02 11.31 -12.12
CA LEU A 113 9.57 12.66 -11.99
C LEU A 113 10.75 12.90 -12.93
N ARG A 114 11.62 11.89 -13.13
CA ARG A 114 12.70 11.97 -14.11
C ARG A 114 12.16 12.19 -15.52
N LYS A 115 11.18 11.39 -15.93
CA LYS A 115 10.56 11.51 -17.25
C LYS A 115 9.88 12.87 -17.43
N THR A 116 9.24 13.41 -16.40
CA THR A 116 8.64 14.76 -16.46
C THR A 116 9.70 15.85 -16.57
N GLY A 117 10.82 15.74 -15.86
CA GLY A 117 11.93 16.69 -15.95
C GLY A 117 12.62 16.69 -17.33
N ASP A 118 12.74 15.53 -17.98
CA ASP A 118 13.31 15.41 -19.34
C ASP A 118 12.39 15.96 -20.46
N GLN A 119 11.15 16.36 -20.13
CA GLN A 119 10.13 16.83 -21.11
C GLN A 119 9.80 18.33 -20.96
N VAL A 120 10.42 19.02 -19.99
CA VAL A 120 10.28 20.47 -19.74
C VAL A 120 11.56 21.16 -20.14
#